data_AF-A0A353K3K7-F1
#
_entry.id   AF-A0A353K3K7-F1
#
_cell.length_a   1.000
_cell.length_b   1.000
_cell.length_c   1.000
_cell.angle_alpha   90.00
_cell.angle_beta   90.00
_cell.angle_gamma   90.00
#
_symmetry.space_group_name_H-M   'P 1'
#
loop_
_entity.id
_entity.type
_entity.pdbx_description
1 polymer ?
#
loop_
_entity_poly.entity_id
_entity_poly.type
_entity_poly.pdbx_seq_one_letter_code
_entity_poly.pdbx_strand_id
1 'polypeptide(L)'
;EEKLVSIAEKNDVKNQIGFVYRFLPAVIRGKKIIEEGIIGDVIRFNCHMYHQSYLNPMKPISWRLKKNQSGGGALVDLGIHMIDLIHYILGPITNVNGHTKTYINKRPYGNCMEDVDVDDFAHLDLTVNGCINGTLEVSRVAAGKGEDTLIEIFGTKGSVRIQTSQPEIPSVYILKDNTWIDGQQFTFKEVEEDINTIWPSSKLSLGWMVNCHMASLYSFIASTFGKKFNYIQLPTFNSSKEAMKIIKSVYDNDTHFLQ
;
A
#
# COMPACT_ATOMS: atom_id res chain seq x y z
N GLU A 1 11.32 12.96 7.16
CA GLU A 1 11.92 11.60 7.21
C GLU A 1 13.46 11.58 7.19
N GLU A 2 14.14 12.45 6.43
CA GLU A 2 15.61 12.40 6.23
C GLU A 2 16.43 12.38 7.53
N LYS A 3 16.06 13.21 8.50
CA LYS A 3 16.72 13.24 9.82
C LYS A 3 16.61 11.90 10.56
N LEU A 4 15.46 11.22 10.49
CA LEU A 4 15.26 9.93 11.15
C LEU A 4 16.08 8.83 10.48
N VAL A 5 16.12 8.82 9.13
CA VAL A 5 16.97 7.91 8.35
C VAL A 5 18.44 8.08 8.75
N SER A 6 18.93 9.32 8.71
CA SER A 6 20.32 9.63 9.07
C SER A 6 20.66 9.26 10.51
N ILE A 7 19.76 9.51 11.47
CA ILE A 7 19.97 9.11 12.87
C ILE A 7 20.02 7.58 12.99
N ALA A 8 19.11 6.86 12.32
CA ALA A 8 19.06 5.41 12.40
C ALA A 8 20.32 4.76 11.81
N GLU A 9 20.78 5.24 10.65
CA GLU A 9 22.01 4.79 9.99
C GLU A 9 23.26 5.10 10.83
N LYS A 10 23.36 6.33 11.36
CA LYS A 10 24.51 6.76 12.18
C LYS A 10 24.66 5.93 13.46
N ASN A 11 23.56 5.48 14.05
CA ASN A 11 23.58 4.72 15.30
C ASN A 11 23.47 3.19 15.10
N ASP A 12 23.45 2.72 13.84
CA ASP A 12 23.28 1.30 13.49
C ASP A 12 22.08 0.64 14.20
N VAL A 13 20.95 1.35 14.27
CA VAL A 13 19.73 0.85 14.95
C VAL A 13 18.74 0.27 13.96
N LYS A 14 18.17 -0.88 14.33
CA LYS A 14 17.05 -1.47 13.60
C LYS A 14 15.81 -0.58 13.74
N ASN A 15 15.14 -0.36 12.62
CA ASN A 15 13.96 0.47 12.54
C ASN A 15 12.94 -0.16 11.58
N GLN A 16 11.66 0.09 11.83
CA GLN A 16 10.57 -0.37 10.98
C GLN A 16 9.43 0.65 10.97
N ILE A 17 8.74 0.76 9.84
CA ILE A 17 7.54 1.56 9.63
C ILE A 17 6.32 0.63 9.56
N GLY A 18 5.15 1.13 9.98
CA GLY A 18 3.88 0.40 9.98
C GLY A 18 3.28 0.09 8.60
N PHE A 19 4.08 -0.21 7.58
CA PHE A 19 3.57 -0.66 6.27
C PHE A 19 3.18 -2.14 6.32
N VAL A 20 2.08 -2.40 7.04
CA VAL A 20 1.62 -3.76 7.39
C VAL A 20 1.20 -4.61 6.19
N TYR A 21 0.77 -3.98 5.08
CA TYR A 21 0.33 -4.70 3.89
C TYR A 21 1.45 -5.52 3.22
N ARG A 22 2.72 -5.15 3.40
CA ARG A 22 3.87 -5.96 2.93
C ARG A 22 3.87 -7.39 3.49
N PHE A 23 3.27 -7.57 4.66
CA PHE A 23 3.25 -8.84 5.38
C PHE A 23 2.01 -9.69 5.04
N LEU A 24 1.16 -9.25 4.11
CA LEU A 24 0.08 -10.09 3.59
C LEU A 24 0.67 -11.23 2.75
N PRO A 25 0.30 -12.49 3.00
CA PRO A 25 0.80 -13.62 2.21
C PRO A 25 0.49 -13.47 0.71
N ALA A 26 -0.65 -12.86 0.36
CA ALA A 26 -0.98 -12.56 -1.04
C ALA A 26 0.03 -11.61 -1.70
N VAL A 27 0.50 -10.59 -0.97
CA VAL A 27 1.51 -9.64 -1.46
C VAL A 27 2.85 -10.32 -1.61
N ILE A 28 3.28 -11.08 -0.60
CA ILE A 28 4.59 -11.76 -0.61
C ILE A 28 4.66 -12.79 -1.76
N ARG A 29 3.64 -13.64 -1.88
CA ARG A 29 3.54 -14.61 -2.99
C ARG A 29 3.41 -13.92 -4.33
N GLY A 30 2.54 -12.92 -4.45
CA GLY A 30 2.32 -12.19 -5.70
C GLY A 30 3.61 -11.53 -6.22
N LYS A 31 4.38 -10.89 -5.34
CA LYS A 31 5.71 -10.35 -5.68
C LYS A 31 6.65 -11.43 -6.22
N LYS A 32 6.73 -12.58 -5.56
CA LYS A 32 7.60 -13.68 -6.01
C LYS A 32 7.17 -14.26 -7.35
N ILE A 33 5.86 -14.41 -7.57
CA ILE A 33 5.30 -14.88 -8.86
C ILE A 33 5.71 -13.93 -10.02
N ILE A 34 5.73 -12.62 -9.76
CA ILE A 34 6.17 -11.62 -10.73
C ILE A 34 7.68 -11.72 -10.98
N GLU A 35 8.49 -11.82 -9.92
CA GLU A 35 9.94 -11.93 -10.02
C GLU A 35 10.40 -13.21 -10.76
N GLU A 36 9.66 -14.31 -10.62
CA GLU A 36 9.92 -15.58 -11.31
C GLU A 36 9.44 -15.57 -12.77
N GLY A 37 8.89 -14.45 -13.26
CA GLY A 37 8.50 -14.26 -14.66
C GLY A 37 7.28 -15.09 -15.08
N ILE A 38 6.47 -15.56 -14.12
CA ILE A 38 5.26 -16.37 -14.38
C ILE A 38 4.29 -15.61 -15.28
N ILE A 39 4.13 -14.31 -15.07
CA ILE A 39 3.29 -13.44 -15.91
C ILE A 39 4.07 -12.76 -17.05
N GLY A 40 5.33 -13.13 -17.27
CA GLY A 40 6.21 -12.48 -18.24
C GLY A 40 6.64 -11.08 -17.81
N ASP A 41 7.02 -10.25 -18.79
CA ASP A 41 7.42 -8.86 -18.54
C ASP A 41 6.22 -8.03 -18.14
N VAL A 42 6.37 -7.21 -17.10
CA VAL A 42 5.31 -6.32 -16.63
C VAL A 42 5.09 -5.19 -17.64
N ILE A 43 3.83 -5.01 -18.05
CA ILE A 43 3.40 -3.99 -19.01
C ILE A 43 2.78 -2.79 -18.27
N ARG A 44 1.88 -3.06 -17.32
CA ARG A 44 1.08 -2.05 -16.63
C ARG A 44 0.61 -2.54 -15.27
N PHE A 45 0.26 -1.62 -14.39
CA PHE A 45 -0.51 -1.93 -13.18
C PHE A 45 -1.66 -0.95 -12.95
N ASN A 46 -2.70 -1.39 -12.23
CA ASN A 46 -3.76 -0.55 -11.71
C ASN A 46 -3.95 -0.89 -10.23
N CYS A 47 -4.03 0.14 -9.39
CA CYS A 47 -4.08 0.00 -7.94
C CYS A 47 -5.17 0.89 -7.35
N HIS A 48 -5.86 0.39 -6.32
CA HIS A 48 -6.70 1.24 -5.50
C HIS A 48 -6.74 0.87 -4.03
N MET A 49 -7.05 1.85 -3.18
CA MET A 49 -7.44 1.65 -1.79
C MET A 49 -8.62 2.56 -1.45
N TYR A 50 -9.78 1.94 -1.18
CA TYR A 50 -11.05 2.60 -1.02
C TYR A 50 -11.69 2.30 0.32
N HIS A 51 -11.99 3.36 1.05
CA HIS A 51 -12.82 3.38 2.24
C HIS A 51 -14.05 4.27 2.02
N GLN A 52 -15.11 4.02 2.78
CA GLN A 52 -16.31 4.88 2.85
C GLN A 52 -16.45 5.64 4.18
N SER A 53 -15.48 5.51 5.08
CA SER A 53 -15.64 5.93 6.48
C SER A 53 -15.82 7.45 6.66
N TYR A 54 -15.52 8.26 5.65
CA TYR A 54 -15.71 9.72 5.66
C TYR A 54 -16.85 10.19 4.76
N LEU A 55 -17.60 9.28 4.13
CA LEU A 55 -18.69 9.62 3.23
C LEU A 55 -19.83 10.40 3.91
N ASN A 56 -20.12 10.12 5.20
CA ASN A 56 -21.14 10.84 5.95
C ASN A 56 -20.65 12.27 6.28
N PRO A 57 -21.30 13.34 5.77
CA PRO A 57 -20.91 14.73 6.08
C PRO A 57 -21.06 15.10 7.57
N MET A 58 -21.94 14.40 8.29
CA MET A 58 -22.17 14.62 9.72
C MET A 58 -21.16 13.91 10.62
N LYS A 59 -20.22 13.13 10.06
CA LYS A 59 -19.10 12.60 10.85
C LYS A 59 -18.30 13.79 11.40
N PRO A 60 -18.11 13.87 12.74
CA PRO A 60 -17.40 14.99 13.35
C PRO A 60 -15.99 15.17 12.79
N ILE A 61 -15.53 16.40 12.76
CA ILE A 61 -14.14 16.70 12.38
C ILE A 61 -13.17 16.08 13.38
N SER A 62 -11.99 15.71 12.90
CA SER A 62 -10.90 15.17 13.73
C SER A 62 -9.55 15.65 13.20
N TRP A 63 -8.48 15.38 13.94
CA TRP A 63 -7.12 15.72 13.54
C TRP A 63 -6.73 15.20 12.14
N ARG A 64 -7.34 14.09 11.69
CA ARG A 64 -7.11 13.49 10.35
C ARG A 64 -7.62 14.33 9.18
N LEU A 65 -8.38 15.37 9.49
CA LEU A 65 -8.99 16.28 8.53
C LEU A 65 -8.40 17.70 8.63
N LYS A 66 -7.25 17.82 9.31
CA LYS A 66 -6.52 19.07 9.54
C LYS A 66 -5.08 18.91 9.04
N LYS A 67 -4.72 19.57 7.94
CA LYS A 67 -3.43 19.42 7.25
C LYS A 67 -2.25 19.72 8.16
N ASN A 68 -2.38 20.71 9.05
CA ASN A 68 -1.34 21.04 10.03
C ASN A 68 -1.07 19.96 11.09
N GLN A 69 -2.00 19.00 11.27
CA GLN A 69 -1.87 17.90 12.22
C GLN A 69 -1.57 16.57 11.51
N SER A 70 -2.24 16.28 10.40
CA SER A 70 -2.10 15.01 9.68
C SER A 70 -1.08 15.05 8.54
N GLY A 71 -0.70 16.23 8.05
CA GLY A 71 0.12 16.41 6.85
C GLY A 71 -0.65 16.25 5.53
N GLY A 72 -1.85 15.65 5.57
CA GLY A 72 -2.68 15.40 4.39
C GLY A 72 -3.88 14.49 4.67
N GLY A 73 -4.58 14.11 3.60
CA GLY A 73 -5.87 13.43 3.66
C GLY A 73 -5.79 11.95 3.28
N ALA A 74 -6.62 11.54 2.33
CA ALA A 74 -6.65 10.18 1.79
C ALA A 74 -5.31 9.76 1.20
N LEU A 75 -4.58 10.65 0.53
CA LEU A 75 -3.27 10.36 -0.05
C LEU A 75 -2.23 10.00 1.02
N VAL A 76 -2.18 10.73 2.13
CA VAL A 76 -1.24 10.44 3.23
C VAL A 76 -1.63 9.19 4.00
N ASP A 77 -2.92 8.96 4.23
CA ASP A 77 -3.41 7.86 5.08
C ASP A 77 -3.51 6.53 4.34
N LEU A 78 -4.03 6.55 3.11
CA LEU A 78 -4.24 5.35 2.30
C LEU A 78 -3.17 5.21 1.22
N GLY A 79 -2.89 6.32 0.52
CA GLY A 79 -1.95 6.34 -0.60
C GLY A 79 -0.54 5.93 -0.18
N ILE A 80 -0.09 6.27 1.03
CA ILE A 80 1.24 5.88 1.51
C ILE A 80 1.45 4.36 1.53
N HIS A 81 0.43 3.59 1.89
CA HIS A 81 0.49 2.13 1.90
C HIS A 81 0.56 1.57 0.49
N MET A 82 -0.19 2.14 -0.45
CA MET A 82 -0.19 1.70 -1.83
C MET A 82 1.10 2.07 -2.57
N ILE A 83 1.62 3.29 -2.35
CA ILE A 83 2.92 3.72 -2.89
C ILE A 83 4.02 2.81 -2.37
N ASP A 84 4.00 2.46 -1.08
CA ASP A 84 4.94 1.50 -0.50
C ASP A 84 4.82 0.10 -1.14
N LEU A 85 3.61 -0.41 -1.35
CA LEU A 85 3.38 -1.71 -1.98
C LEU A 85 3.85 -1.73 -3.44
N ILE A 86 3.56 -0.68 -4.21
CA ILE A 86 4.04 -0.54 -5.60
C ILE A 86 5.57 -0.57 -5.61
N HIS A 87 6.19 0.20 -4.71
CA HIS A 87 7.64 0.23 -4.56
C HIS A 87 8.23 -1.14 -4.18
N TYR A 88 7.56 -1.84 -3.27
CA TYR A 88 7.98 -3.15 -2.79
C TYR A 88 7.84 -4.24 -3.86
N ILE A 89 6.75 -4.22 -4.64
CA ILE A 89 6.44 -5.28 -5.61
C ILE A 89 7.15 -5.05 -6.93
N LEU A 90 7.12 -3.82 -7.44
CA LEU A 90 7.54 -3.49 -8.81
C LEU A 90 8.87 -2.73 -8.86
N GLY A 91 9.32 -2.13 -7.76
CA GLY A 91 10.57 -1.36 -7.68
C GLY A 91 10.38 0.16 -7.66
N PRO A 92 11.47 0.95 -7.84
CA PRO A 92 11.46 2.40 -7.71
C PRO A 92 10.45 3.12 -8.60
N ILE A 93 9.62 3.97 -7.98
CA ILE A 93 8.79 4.94 -8.68
C ILE A 93 9.70 6.10 -9.11
N THR A 94 9.77 6.32 -10.41
CA THR A 94 10.66 7.29 -11.07
C THR A 94 9.94 8.56 -11.51
N ASN A 95 8.62 8.50 -11.71
CA ASN A 95 7.81 9.66 -12.06
C ASN A 95 6.41 9.53 -11.45
N VAL A 96 5.82 10.68 -11.12
CA VAL A 96 4.46 10.79 -10.61
C VAL A 96 3.81 12.06 -11.16
N ASN A 97 2.57 11.92 -11.63
CA ASN A 97 1.65 13.02 -11.83
C ASN A 97 0.35 12.67 -11.11
N GLY A 98 -0.39 13.65 -10.61
CA GLY A 98 -1.62 13.37 -9.90
C GLY A 98 -2.34 14.62 -9.43
N HIS A 99 -3.55 14.42 -8.92
CA HIS A 99 -4.36 15.48 -8.35
C HIS A 99 -5.13 14.96 -7.14
N THR A 100 -5.53 15.88 -6.28
CA THR A 100 -6.32 15.56 -5.09
C THR A 100 -7.65 16.31 -5.07
N LYS A 101 -8.61 15.80 -4.29
CA LYS A 101 -9.92 16.44 -4.17
C LYS A 101 -10.49 16.29 -2.76
N THR A 102 -10.97 17.41 -2.23
CA THR A 102 -11.90 17.43 -1.08
C THR A 102 -13.32 17.53 -1.62
N TYR A 103 -14.19 16.61 -1.20
CA TYR A 103 -15.60 16.61 -1.58
C TYR A 103 -16.47 17.15 -0.43
N ILE A 104 -16.09 16.87 0.82
CA ILE A 104 -16.82 17.30 2.01
C ILE A 104 -15.98 18.32 2.77
N ASN A 105 -16.17 19.59 2.42
CA ASN A 105 -15.30 20.68 2.86
C ASN A 105 -15.61 21.20 4.28
N LYS A 106 -16.72 20.80 4.89
CA LYS A 106 -17.10 21.21 6.25
C LYS A 106 -17.68 20.05 7.05
N ARG A 107 -17.35 19.97 8.34
CA ARG A 107 -17.84 18.93 9.25
C ARG A 107 -18.16 19.47 10.65
N PRO A 108 -19.03 18.79 11.43
CA PRO A 108 -19.38 19.24 12.77
C PRO A 108 -18.21 19.24 13.76
N TYR A 109 -18.12 20.28 14.59
CA TYR A 109 -17.28 20.36 15.79
C TYR A 109 -18.09 21.02 16.91
N GLY A 110 -18.55 20.22 17.89
CA GLY A 110 -19.51 20.71 18.88
C GLY A 110 -20.77 21.27 18.21
N ASN A 111 -21.05 22.56 18.41
CA ASN A 111 -22.23 23.25 17.87
C ASN A 111 -21.95 24.05 16.58
N CYS A 112 -20.74 23.97 16.02
CA CYS A 112 -20.38 24.67 14.78
C CYS A 112 -19.91 23.70 13.68
N MET A 113 -19.73 24.24 12.48
CA MET A 113 -19.11 23.55 11.35
C MET A 113 -17.70 24.09 11.15
N GLU A 114 -16.73 23.20 11.00
CA GLU A 114 -15.34 23.56 10.71
C GLU A 114 -14.93 23.10 9.32
N ASP A 115 -14.00 23.84 8.71
CA ASP A 115 -13.43 23.50 7.41
C ASP A 115 -12.51 22.28 7.48
N VAL A 116 -12.57 21.48 6.43
CA VAL A 116 -11.65 20.38 6.10
C VAL A 116 -10.66 20.91 5.07
N ASP A 117 -9.37 20.81 5.36
CA ASP A 117 -8.27 21.36 4.55
C ASP A 117 -7.35 20.25 3.99
N VAL A 118 -7.87 19.02 3.90
CA VAL A 118 -7.19 17.85 3.34
C VAL A 118 -8.06 17.16 2.30
N ASP A 119 -7.44 16.30 1.49
CA ASP A 119 -8.10 15.53 0.45
C ASP A 119 -8.95 14.35 0.98
N ASP A 120 -10.10 14.12 0.36
CA ASP A 120 -10.91 12.91 0.51
C ASP A 120 -10.53 11.85 -0.53
N PHE A 121 -9.90 12.28 -1.62
CA PHE A 121 -9.56 11.50 -2.81
C PHE A 121 -8.25 11.96 -3.43
N ALA A 122 -7.49 11.01 -3.99
CA ALA A 122 -6.37 11.30 -4.87
C ALA A 122 -6.27 10.28 -6.00
N HIS A 123 -5.85 10.76 -7.18
CA HIS A 123 -5.54 9.94 -8.34
C HIS A 123 -4.13 10.26 -8.84
N LEU A 124 -3.32 9.23 -9.06
CA LEU A 124 -1.93 9.33 -9.47
C LEU A 124 -1.66 8.45 -10.69
N ASP A 125 -0.99 9.03 -11.69
CA ASP A 125 -0.28 8.32 -12.75
C ASP A 125 1.18 8.15 -12.32
N LEU A 126 1.68 6.92 -12.39
CA LEU A 126 2.99 6.53 -11.88
C LEU A 126 3.82 5.84 -12.96
N THR A 127 5.12 6.12 -12.99
CA THR A 127 6.11 5.37 -13.77
C THR A 127 7.10 4.68 -12.85
N VAL A 128 7.16 3.35 -12.91
CA VAL A 128 8.06 2.49 -12.14
C VAL A 128 9.21 2.01 -13.02
N ASN A 129 10.43 1.98 -12.47
CA ASN A 129 11.67 1.60 -13.16
C ASN A 129 11.95 2.38 -14.46
N GLY A 130 11.32 3.55 -14.66
CA GLY A 130 11.41 4.34 -15.88
C GLY A 130 10.62 3.83 -17.08
N CYS A 131 9.88 2.71 -16.99
CA CYS A 131 9.18 2.12 -18.14
C CYS A 131 7.79 1.56 -17.86
N ILE A 132 7.50 1.11 -16.63
CA ILE A 132 6.21 0.50 -16.30
C ILE A 132 5.26 1.60 -15.84
N ASN A 133 4.22 1.89 -16.63
CA ASN A 133 3.21 2.87 -16.26
C ASN A 133 2.05 2.22 -15.51
N GLY A 134 1.41 2.96 -14.62
CA GLY A 134 0.21 2.49 -13.93
C GLY A 134 -0.51 3.59 -13.18
N THR A 135 -1.65 3.26 -12.61
CA THR A 135 -2.47 4.22 -11.86
C THR A 135 -2.63 3.78 -10.42
N LEU A 136 -2.76 4.77 -9.52
CA LEU A 136 -3.14 4.60 -8.14
C LEU A 136 -4.30 5.56 -7.82
N GLU A 137 -5.41 5.00 -7.34
CA GLU A 137 -6.51 5.79 -6.80
C GLU A 137 -6.75 5.48 -5.33
N VAL A 138 -6.94 6.51 -4.51
CA VAL A 138 -7.32 6.34 -3.11
C VAL A 138 -8.49 7.25 -2.74
N SER A 139 -9.41 6.72 -1.94
CA SER A 139 -10.61 7.45 -1.54
C SER A 139 -11.09 7.06 -0.16
N ARG A 140 -11.53 8.04 0.63
CA ARG A 140 -12.21 7.85 1.92
C ARG A 140 -13.73 8.01 1.83
N VAL A 141 -14.24 8.28 0.63
CA VAL A 141 -15.65 8.55 0.32
C VAL A 141 -16.20 7.63 -0.78
N ALA A 142 -15.60 6.44 -0.95
CA ALA A 142 -16.02 5.47 -1.96
C ALA A 142 -17.22 4.64 -1.46
N ALA A 143 -18.44 5.05 -1.80
CA ALA A 143 -19.67 4.40 -1.34
C ALA A 143 -19.71 2.89 -1.66
N GLY A 144 -20.12 2.08 -0.68
CA GLY A 144 -20.18 0.61 -0.80
C GLY A 144 -18.83 -0.09 -0.63
N LYS A 145 -17.72 0.65 -0.50
CA LYS A 145 -16.40 0.10 -0.25
C LYS A 145 -16.07 0.15 1.24
N GLY A 146 -15.85 -1.02 1.84
CA GLY A 146 -15.39 -1.18 3.22
C GLY A 146 -13.90 -0.89 3.34
N GLU A 147 -13.09 -1.94 3.47
CA GLU A 147 -11.63 -1.90 3.35
C GLU A 147 -11.21 -2.61 2.05
N ASP A 148 -11.50 -1.95 0.93
CA ASP A 148 -11.27 -2.51 -0.41
C ASP A 148 -9.92 -2.04 -0.95
N THR A 149 -8.96 -2.96 -1.02
CA THR A 149 -7.64 -2.72 -1.59
C THR A 149 -7.40 -3.72 -2.71
N LEU A 150 -6.93 -3.23 -3.86
CA LEU A 150 -6.66 -4.02 -5.05
C LEU A 150 -5.36 -3.55 -5.70
N ILE A 151 -4.54 -4.52 -6.11
CA ILE A 151 -3.40 -4.32 -7.00
C ILE A 151 -3.53 -5.32 -8.13
N GLU A 152 -3.64 -4.82 -9.36
CA GLU A 152 -3.64 -5.62 -10.58
C GLU A 152 -2.39 -5.29 -11.39
N ILE A 153 -1.63 -6.33 -11.73
CA ILE A 153 -0.37 -6.21 -12.47
C ILE A 153 -0.50 -7.07 -13.73
N PHE A 154 -0.36 -6.43 -14.88
CA PHE A 154 -0.53 -7.03 -16.19
C PHE A 154 0.83 -7.27 -16.82
N GLY A 155 1.10 -8.50 -17.23
CA GLY A 155 2.33 -8.88 -17.91
C GLY A 155 2.08 -9.55 -19.26
N THR A 156 3.14 -9.81 -20.01
CA THR A 156 3.08 -10.37 -21.38
C THR A 156 2.54 -11.80 -21.46
N LYS A 157 2.52 -12.55 -20.34
CA LYS A 157 2.05 -13.94 -20.27
C LYS A 157 0.90 -14.15 -19.30
N GLY A 158 0.44 -13.11 -18.62
CA GLY A 158 -0.56 -13.27 -17.57
C GLY A 158 -0.80 -12.02 -16.74
N SER A 159 -1.47 -12.18 -15.61
CA SER A 159 -1.69 -11.08 -14.66
C SER A 159 -1.69 -11.58 -13.22
N VAL A 160 -1.28 -10.75 -12.28
CA VAL A 160 -1.41 -11.01 -10.84
C VAL A 160 -2.41 -10.02 -10.26
N ARG A 161 -3.34 -10.53 -9.46
CA ARG A 161 -4.30 -9.74 -8.68
C ARG A 161 -4.10 -10.02 -7.19
N ILE A 162 -3.86 -8.96 -6.43
CA ILE A 162 -3.76 -9.00 -4.97
C ILE A 162 -4.91 -8.15 -4.42
N GLN A 163 -5.71 -8.71 -3.51
CA GLN A 163 -6.87 -8.04 -2.95
C GLN A 163 -7.11 -8.41 -1.48
N THR A 164 -7.59 -7.45 -0.68
CA THR A 164 -7.85 -7.68 0.75
C THR A 164 -9.02 -8.64 1.02
N SER A 165 -9.90 -8.86 0.03
CA SER A 165 -10.92 -9.91 0.07
C SER A 165 -10.33 -11.32 -0.03
N GLN A 166 -9.10 -11.48 -0.50
CA GLN A 166 -8.34 -12.73 -0.55
C GLN A 166 -6.89 -12.49 -0.03
N PRO A 167 -6.72 -12.17 1.26
CA PRO A 167 -5.49 -11.58 1.79
C PRO A 167 -4.31 -12.55 1.87
N GLU A 168 -4.58 -13.85 1.81
CA GLU A 168 -3.55 -14.88 1.89
C GLU A 168 -3.07 -15.34 0.51
N ILE A 169 -3.84 -15.12 -0.54
CA ILE A 169 -3.61 -15.76 -1.83
C ILE A 169 -3.83 -14.75 -2.96
N PRO A 170 -2.85 -14.54 -3.85
CA PRO A 170 -3.08 -13.76 -5.05
C PRO A 170 -3.82 -14.60 -6.10
N SER A 171 -4.67 -13.97 -6.91
CA SER A 171 -5.18 -14.62 -8.13
C SER A 171 -4.19 -14.42 -9.27
N VAL A 172 -3.98 -15.44 -10.09
CA VAL A 172 -3.06 -15.37 -11.23
C VAL A 172 -3.79 -15.75 -12.51
N TYR A 173 -3.78 -14.88 -13.50
CA TYR A 173 -4.26 -15.18 -14.85
C TYR A 173 -3.12 -15.71 -15.69
N ILE A 174 -3.31 -16.85 -16.35
CA ILE A 174 -2.34 -17.43 -17.29
C ILE A 174 -2.89 -17.29 -18.71
N LEU A 175 -2.24 -16.47 -19.54
CA LEU A 175 -2.72 -16.12 -20.88
C LEU A 175 -2.79 -17.34 -21.80
N LYS A 176 -1.80 -18.23 -21.74
CA LYS A 176 -1.72 -19.43 -22.58
C LYS A 176 -2.94 -20.34 -22.39
N ASP A 177 -3.41 -20.44 -21.15
CA ASP A 177 -4.51 -21.33 -20.76
C ASP A 177 -5.85 -20.58 -20.66
N ASN A 178 -5.83 -19.26 -20.86
CA ASN A 178 -6.96 -18.34 -20.74
C ASN A 178 -7.78 -18.55 -19.46
N THR A 179 -7.09 -18.67 -18.31
CA THR A 179 -7.74 -19.03 -17.06
C THR A 179 -7.15 -18.28 -15.86
N TRP A 180 -8.00 -18.06 -14.86
CA TRP A 180 -7.59 -17.60 -13.54
C TRP A 180 -7.37 -18.81 -12.63
N ILE A 181 -6.20 -18.85 -12.01
CA ILE A 181 -5.84 -19.84 -11.01
C ILE A 181 -5.53 -19.18 -9.67
N ASP A 182 -5.59 -20.00 -8.64
CA ASP A 182 -5.15 -19.67 -7.30
C ASP A 182 -3.61 -19.63 -7.24
N GLY A 183 -3.05 -18.55 -6.71
CA GLY A 183 -1.60 -18.35 -6.62
C GLY A 183 -0.88 -19.35 -5.71
N GLN A 184 -1.60 -20.12 -4.86
CA GLN A 184 -1.03 -21.21 -4.08
C GLN A 184 -0.44 -22.34 -4.94
N GLN A 185 -0.80 -22.41 -6.23
CA GLN A 185 -0.17 -23.35 -7.15
C GLN A 185 1.33 -23.06 -7.37
N PHE A 186 1.77 -21.82 -7.09
CA PHE A 186 3.16 -21.42 -7.14
C PHE A 186 3.75 -21.39 -5.73
N THR A 187 4.51 -22.43 -5.39
CA THR A 187 5.13 -22.56 -4.07
C THR A 187 6.63 -22.28 -4.14
N PHE A 188 7.09 -21.31 -3.34
CA PHE A 188 8.50 -20.97 -3.23
C PHE A 188 8.94 -21.18 -1.78
N LYS A 189 9.95 -22.04 -1.57
CA LYS A 189 10.35 -22.50 -0.24
C LYS A 189 10.71 -21.33 0.68
N GLU A 190 11.49 -20.38 0.18
CA GLU A 190 11.93 -19.19 0.90
C GLU A 190 10.77 -18.28 1.31
N VAL A 191 9.71 -18.20 0.49
CA VAL A 191 8.51 -17.41 0.75
C VAL A 191 7.66 -18.08 1.82
N GLU A 192 7.42 -19.38 1.69
CA GLU A 192 6.58 -20.12 2.63
C GLU A 192 7.25 -20.25 4.01
N GLU A 193 8.57 -20.40 4.08
CA GLU A 193 9.29 -20.40 5.36
C GLU A 193 9.11 -19.07 6.11
N ASP A 194 9.18 -17.94 5.40
CA ASP A 194 8.96 -16.62 6.00
C ASP A 194 7.50 -16.41 6.40
N ILE A 195 6.54 -16.75 5.53
CA ILE A 195 5.10 -16.62 5.82
C ILE A 195 4.74 -17.48 7.03
N ASN A 196 5.16 -18.74 7.08
CA ASN A 196 4.88 -19.65 8.20
C ASN A 196 5.52 -19.18 9.52
N THR A 197 6.58 -18.35 9.44
CA THR A 197 7.21 -17.77 10.62
C THR A 197 6.35 -16.65 11.24
N ILE A 198 5.66 -15.86 10.42
CA ILE A 198 5.05 -14.58 10.87
C ILE A 198 3.53 -14.54 10.80
N TRP A 199 2.92 -15.34 9.92
CA TRP A 199 1.49 -15.36 9.69
C TRP A 199 0.83 -16.41 10.60
N PRO A 200 -0.23 -16.05 11.36
CA PRO A 200 -0.88 -17.01 12.24
C PRO A 200 -1.63 -18.04 11.41
N SER A 201 -1.71 -19.26 11.95
CA SER A 201 -2.58 -20.29 11.36
C SER A 201 -4.05 -19.88 11.46
N SER A 202 -4.90 -20.50 10.63
CA SER A 202 -6.35 -20.24 10.63
C SER A 202 -7.00 -20.38 12.02
N LYS A 203 -6.50 -21.28 12.86
CA LYS A 203 -6.98 -21.48 14.24
C LYS A 203 -6.68 -20.31 15.18
N LEU A 204 -5.64 -19.54 14.90
CA LEU A 204 -5.21 -18.38 15.70
C LEU A 204 -5.56 -17.04 15.05
N SER A 205 -6.13 -17.06 13.85
CA SER A 205 -6.49 -15.88 13.09
C SER A 205 -7.59 -15.08 13.77
N LEU A 206 -7.40 -13.76 13.88
CA LEU A 206 -8.42 -12.80 14.35
C LEU A 206 -8.89 -11.88 13.22
N GLY A 207 -8.73 -12.34 11.98
CA GLY A 207 -8.96 -11.54 10.78
C GLY A 207 -7.67 -10.95 10.22
N TRP A 208 -7.65 -10.79 8.90
CA TRP A 208 -6.44 -10.45 8.15
C TRP A 208 -5.79 -9.14 8.61
N MET A 209 -6.60 -8.15 9.02
CA MET A 209 -6.09 -6.86 9.47
C MET A 209 -5.29 -7.02 10.77
N VAL A 210 -5.79 -7.80 11.74
CA VAL A 210 -5.05 -8.10 12.97
C VAL A 210 -3.82 -8.94 12.66
N ASN A 211 -3.95 -9.93 11.78
CA ASN A 211 -2.86 -10.83 11.42
C ASN A 211 -1.69 -10.08 10.76
N CYS A 212 -1.93 -9.15 9.83
CA CYS A 212 -0.85 -8.41 9.18
C CYS A 212 -0.14 -7.42 10.12
N HIS A 213 -0.86 -6.83 11.08
CA HIS A 213 -0.25 -6.03 12.14
C HIS A 213 0.62 -6.89 13.07
N MET A 214 0.11 -8.05 13.49
CA MET A 214 0.88 -9.01 14.28
C MET A 214 2.12 -9.48 13.53
N ALA A 215 1.98 -9.83 12.25
CA ALA A 215 3.09 -10.26 11.40
C ALA A 215 4.16 -9.16 11.25
N SER A 216 3.74 -7.91 11.07
CA SER A 216 4.65 -6.74 11.07
C SER A 216 5.42 -6.60 12.39
N LEU A 217 4.71 -6.61 13.53
CA LEU A 217 5.34 -6.50 14.85
C LEU A 217 6.28 -7.66 15.16
N TYR A 218 5.84 -8.89 14.88
CA TYR A 218 6.64 -10.09 15.06
C TYR A 218 7.91 -10.03 14.21
N SER A 219 7.79 -9.62 12.94
CA SER A 219 8.94 -9.50 12.04
C SER A 219 9.99 -8.54 12.58
N PHE A 220 9.56 -7.38 13.10
CA PHE A 220 10.47 -6.43 13.74
C PHE A 220 11.17 -7.05 14.96
N ILE A 221 10.40 -7.61 15.89
CA ILE A 221 10.93 -8.20 17.13
C ILE A 221 11.90 -9.34 16.78
N ALA A 222 11.50 -10.29 15.95
CA ALA A 222 12.35 -11.41 15.53
C ALA A 222 13.66 -10.90 14.91
N SER A 223 13.58 -9.87 14.06
CA SER A 223 14.79 -9.27 13.49
C SER A 223 15.66 -8.61 14.56
N THR A 224 15.14 -7.98 15.62
CA THR A 224 15.97 -7.49 16.74
C THR A 224 16.75 -8.61 17.45
N PHE A 225 16.22 -9.83 17.48
CA PHE A 225 16.90 -11.03 17.97
C PHE A 225 17.77 -11.75 16.92
N GLY A 226 18.01 -11.14 15.77
CA GLY A 226 18.92 -11.67 14.75
C GLY A 226 18.28 -12.57 13.70
N LYS A 227 16.95 -12.78 13.71
CA LYS A 227 16.25 -13.47 12.63
C LYS A 227 16.48 -12.73 11.31
N LYS A 228 17.01 -13.46 10.33
CA LYS A 228 17.06 -13.05 8.93
C LYS A 228 15.91 -13.76 8.21
N PHE A 229 15.08 -12.96 7.55
CA PHE A 229 14.05 -13.45 6.64
C PHE A 229 14.70 -13.79 5.30
N ASN A 230 14.21 -14.85 4.66
CA ASN A 230 14.77 -15.33 3.39
C ASN A 230 14.35 -14.45 2.21
N TYR A 231 13.16 -13.86 2.29
CA TYR A 231 12.50 -13.15 1.22
C TYR A 231 11.87 -11.82 1.66
N ILE A 232 11.23 -11.80 2.85
CA ILE A 232 10.53 -10.60 3.34
C ILE A 232 11.54 -9.49 3.65
N GLN A 233 11.31 -8.31 3.07
CA GLN A 233 12.10 -7.11 3.34
C GLN A 233 11.32 -6.15 4.25
N LEU A 234 11.87 -5.87 5.42
CA LEU A 234 11.22 -5.00 6.40
C LEU A 234 11.14 -3.55 5.88
N PRO A 235 9.99 -2.88 6.00
CA PRO A 235 9.85 -1.47 5.66
C PRO A 235 10.59 -0.61 6.69
N THR A 236 11.64 0.10 6.28
CA THR A 236 12.44 0.95 7.17
C THR A 236 12.02 2.42 7.07
N PHE A 237 12.66 3.30 7.84
CA PHE A 237 12.54 4.75 7.66
C PHE A 237 12.88 5.18 6.23
N ASN A 238 13.78 4.47 5.54
CA ASN A 238 14.06 4.73 4.14
C ASN A 238 12.85 4.42 3.24
N SER A 239 12.11 3.35 3.52
CA SER A 239 10.88 3.03 2.78
C SER A 239 9.84 4.14 2.91
N SER A 240 9.63 4.66 4.12
CA SER A 240 8.73 5.81 4.33
C SER A 240 9.25 7.08 3.66
N LYS A 241 10.56 7.36 3.70
CA LYS A 241 11.16 8.50 3.00
C LYS A 241 10.85 8.47 1.51
N GLU A 242 11.04 7.33 0.85
CA GLU A 242 10.76 7.21 -0.60
C GLU A 242 9.26 7.38 -0.90
N ALA A 243 8.37 6.76 -0.13
CA ALA A 243 6.93 6.95 -0.30
C ALA A 243 6.50 8.43 -0.09
N MET A 244 7.05 9.09 0.93
CA MET A 244 6.72 10.48 1.25
C MET A 244 7.25 11.48 0.22
N LYS A 245 8.33 11.18 -0.51
CA LYS A 245 8.76 11.99 -1.65
C LYS A 245 7.69 12.03 -2.74
N ILE A 246 7.09 10.88 -3.05
CA ILE A 246 6.01 10.78 -4.04
C ILE A 246 4.80 11.61 -3.60
N ILE A 247 4.38 11.46 -2.34
CA ILE A 247 3.24 12.21 -1.78
C ILE A 247 3.48 13.73 -1.84
N LYS A 248 4.67 14.19 -1.41
CA LYS A 248 5.02 15.62 -1.47
C LYS A 248 5.01 16.13 -2.90
N SER A 249 5.57 15.37 -3.84
CA SER A 249 5.56 15.73 -5.26
C SER A 249 4.14 15.90 -5.81
N VAL A 250 3.16 15.12 -5.35
CA VAL A 250 1.75 15.30 -5.76
C VAL A 250 1.16 16.56 -5.14
N TYR A 251 1.35 16.78 -3.84
CA TYR A 251 0.82 18.00 -3.20
C TYR A 251 1.45 19.30 -3.71
N ASP A 252 2.71 19.27 -4.11
CA ASP A 252 3.40 20.44 -4.65
C ASP A 252 2.98 20.74 -6.10
N ASN A 253 2.56 19.72 -6.86
CA ASN A 253 2.16 19.82 -8.27
C ASN A 253 0.64 19.71 -8.50
N ASP A 254 -0.18 19.76 -7.45
CA ASP A 254 -1.65 19.75 -7.56
C ASP A 254 -2.14 21.10 -8.12
N THR A 255 -1.86 21.34 -9.40
CA THR A 255 -2.29 22.51 -10.15
C THR A 255 -3.70 22.29 -10.69
N HIS A 256 -4.59 23.23 -10.39
CA HIS A 256 -5.97 23.23 -10.83
C HIS A 256 -6.08 23.17 -12.36
N PHE A 257 -6.85 22.19 -12.85
CA PHE A 257 -7.23 22.06 -14.26
C PHE A 257 -8.04 23.26 -14.74
N LEU A 258 -7.90 23.53 -16.04
CA LEU A 258 -8.37 24.66 -16.84
C LEU A 258 -9.68 25.31 -16.33
N GLN A 259 -9.60 26.62 -16.07
CA GLN A 259 -10.75 27.53 -15.90
C GLN A 259 -11.60 27.59 -17.16
#